data_AF-A0A3D4FG07-F1
#
_entry.id   AF-A0A3D4FG07-F1
#
_cell.length_a   1.000
_cell.length_b   1.000
_cell.length_c   1.000
_cell.angle_alpha   90.00
_cell.angle_beta   90.00
_cell.angle_gamma   90.00
#
_symmetry.space_group_name_H-M   'P 1'
#
loop_
_entity.id
_entity.type
_entity.pdbx_description
1 polymer ?
#
loop_
_entity_poly.entity_id
_entity_poly.type
_entity_poly.pdbx_seq_one_letter_code
_entity_poly.pdbx_strand_id
1 'polypeptide(L)' 'MNLFKKFIKEWGIPILCAIGLALLVNKFIFFNVSVPTESMYPTIQQRDKIFVTRNYSQKSLERGDILV' A
#
# COMPACT_ATOMS: atom_id res chain seq x y z
N MET A 1 27.33 24.18 16.88
CA MET A 1 26.04 23.56 16.50
C MET A 1 26.09 22.10 16.93
N ASN A 2 25.31 21.69 17.93
CA ASN A 2 25.39 20.33 18.48
C ASN A 2 25.10 19.29 17.38
N LEU A 3 25.88 18.21 17.35
CA LEU A 3 25.77 17.12 16.37
C LEU A 3 24.32 16.63 16.20
N PHE A 4 23.60 16.51 17.32
CA PHE A 4 22.18 16.16 17.38
C PHE A 4 21.26 17.14 16.61
N LYS A 5 21.49 18.45 16.71
CA LYS A 5 20.68 19.45 15.99
C LYS A 5 20.93 19.41 14.49
N LYS A 6 22.18 19.11 14.06
CA LYS A 6 22.53 18.95 12.64
C LYS A 6 21.90 17.69 12.06
N PHE A 7 21.94 16.58 12.80
CA PHE A 7 21.33 15.31 12.42
C PHE A 7 19.82 15.45 12.20
N ILE A 8 19.09 16.06 13.14
CA ILE A 8 17.63 16.26 13.00
C ILE A 8 17.30 17.17 11.80
N LYS A 9 18.09 18.23 11.56
CA LYS A 9 17.87 19.15 10.45
C LYS A 9 18.11 18.48 9.09
N GLU A 10 19.12 17.62 8.98
CA GLU A 10 19.47 16.93 7.73
C GLU A 10 18.57 15.72 7.45
N TRP A 11 18.17 14.98 8.49
CA TRP A 11 17.34 13.77 8.35
C TRP A 11 15.84 14.05 8.38
N GLY A 12 15.41 15.19 8.93
CA GLY A 12 13.99 15.54 9.00
C GLY A 12 13.32 15.64 7.62
N ILE A 13 13.99 16.26 6.65
CA ILE A 13 13.46 16.40 5.28
C ILE A 13 13.32 15.02 4.59
N PRO A 14 14.35 14.16 4.53
CA PRO A 14 14.23 12.81 4.00
C PRO A 14 13.14 11.97 4.65
N ILE A 15 13.00 12.01 5.97
CA ILE A 15 11.96 11.26 6.70
C ILE A 15 10.57 11.76 6.30
N LEU A 16 10.38 13.08 6.25
CA LEU A 16 9.10 13.67 5.85
C LEU A 16 8.73 13.32 4.40
N CYS A 17 9.72 13.35 3.49
CA CYS A 17 9.55 12.88 2.12
C CYS A 17 9.20 11.39 2.05
N ALA A 18 9.86 10.53 2.83
CA ALA A 18 9.58 9.10 2.88
C ALA A 18 8.15 8.82 3.37
N ILE A 19 7.69 9.52 4.41
CA ILE A 19 6.31 9.42 4.90
C ILE A 19 5.32 9.89 3.83
N GLY A 20 5.58 11.03 3.19
CA GLY A 20 4.74 11.54 2.11
C GLY A 20 4.62 10.55 0.96
N LEU A 21 5.74 9.97 0.52
CA LEU A 21 5.77 8.92 -0.50
C LEU A 21 5.00 7.67 -0.07
N ALA A 22 5.19 7.21 1.17
CA ALA A 22 4.48 6.04 1.68
C ALA A 22 2.96 6.23 1.65
N LEU A 23 2.47 7.43 2.03
CA LEU A 23 1.04 7.77 1.97
C LEU A 23 0.53 7.82 0.52
N LEU A 24 1.29 8.38 -0.40
CA LEU A 24 0.93 8.42 -1.81
C LEU A 24 0.87 7.00 -2.41
N VAL A 25 1.88 6.17 -2.15
CA VAL A 25 1.92 4.79 -2.65
C VAL A 25 0.73 3.99 -2.10
N ASN A 26 0.45 4.09 -0.80
CA ASN A 26 -0.66 3.35 -0.17
C ASN A 26 -2.03 3.82 -0.69
N LYS A 27 -2.17 5.11 -1.00
CA LYS A 27 -3.43 5.69 -1.48
C LYS A 27 -3.68 5.42 -2.96
N PHE A 28 -2.64 5.49 -3.79
CA PHE A 28 -2.78 5.52 -5.26
C PHE A 28 -2.33 4.25 -5.97
N ILE A 29 -1.39 3.48 -5.40
CA ILE A 29 -0.82 2.32 -6.10
C ILE A 29 -1.42 1.03 -5.55
N PHE A 30 -1.18 0.69 -4.28
CA PHE A 30 -1.66 -0.56 -3.71
C PHE A 30 -2.00 -0.42 -2.22
N PHE A 31 -2.91 -1.27 -1.75
CA PHE A 31 -3.30 -1.36 -0.36
C PHE A 31 -3.40 -2.82 0.08
N ASN A 32 -3.32 -3.05 1.40
CA ASN A 32 -3.39 -4.39 1.97
C ASN A 32 -4.79 -4.62 2.55
N VAL A 33 -5.41 -5.74 2.21
CA VAL A 33 -6.76 -6.12 2.66
C VAL A 33 -6.69 -7.44 3.41
N SER A 34 -7.38 -7.52 4.54
CA SER A 34 -7.59 -8.77 5.27
C SER A 34 -8.91 -9.39 4.84
N VAL A 35 -8.89 -10.66 4.46
CA VAL A 35 -10.08 -11.36 3.96
C VAL A 35 -10.91 -11.92 5.12
N PRO A 36 -12.18 -11.48 5.29
CA PRO A 36 -13.01 -11.92 6.42
C PRO A 36 -13.81 -13.20 6.16
N THR A 37 -14.03 -13.57 4.89
CA THR A 37 -14.96 -14.61 4.44
C THR A 37 -14.29 -15.65 3.54
N GLU A 38 -14.89 -16.83 3.43
CA GLU A 38 -14.38 -17.95 2.62
C GLU A 38 -15.06 -18.07 1.24
N SER A 39 -15.61 -16.97 0.72
CA SER A 39 -16.36 -16.99 -0.56
C SER A 39 -15.51 -17.35 -1.78
N MET A 40 -14.19 -17.29 -1.64
CA MET A 40 -13.23 -17.60 -2.70
C MET A 40 -12.36 -18.82 -2.36
N TYR A 41 -12.84 -19.69 -1.46
CA TYR A 41 -12.19 -20.95 -1.17
C TYR A 41 -12.16 -21.85 -2.42
N PRO A 42 -11.05 -22.57 -2.71
CA PRO A 42 -9.83 -22.68 -1.91
C PRO A 42 -8.76 -21.62 -2.19
N THR A 43 -8.95 -20.79 -3.21
CA THR A 43 -7.92 -19.85 -3.71
C THR A 43 -7.53 -18.78 -2.68
N ILE A 44 -8.52 -18.26 -1.95
CA ILE A 44 -8.31 -17.27 -0.88
C ILE A 44 -8.97 -17.80 0.39
N GLN A 45 -8.20 -17.82 1.48
CA GLN A 45 -8.62 -18.34 2.77
C GLN A 45 -8.97 -17.22 3.75
N GLN A 46 -9.74 -17.57 4.77
CA GLN A 46 -10.05 -16.63 5.85
C GLN A 46 -8.76 -16.16 6.52
N ARG A 47 -8.67 -14.86 6.81
CA ARG A 47 -7.51 -14.18 7.44
C ARG A 47 -6.29 -14.00 6.55
N ASP A 48 -6.37 -14.35 5.26
CA ASP A 48 -5.34 -13.98 4.31
C ASP A 48 -5.20 -12.46 4.21
N LYS A 49 -3.96 -12.00 4.02
CA LYS A 49 -3.62 -10.60 3.77
C LYS A 49 -3.14 -10.46 2.33
N ILE A 50 -3.89 -9.74 1.53
CA ILE A 50 -3.66 -9.63 0.09
C ILE A 50 -3.30 -8.19 -0.26
N PHE A 51 -2.27 -8.04 -1.10
CA PHE A 51 -1.96 -6.76 -1.72
C PHE A 51 -2.81 -6.58 -2.97
N VAL A 52 -3.57 -5.49 -2.99
CA VAL A 52 -4.47 -5.15 -4.10
C VAL A 52 -3.98 -3.85 -4.73
N THR A 53 -3.83 -3.85 -6.06
CA THR A 53 -3.48 -2.66 -6.82
C THR A 53 -4.74 -1.87 -7.17
N ARG A 54 -4.67 -0.54 -7.08
CA ARG A 54 -5.78 0.33 -7.48
C ARG A 54 -5.72 0.55 -8.99
N ASN A 55 -6.68 -0.03 -9.70
CA ASN A 55 -6.89 0.24 -11.12
C ASN A 55 -7.90 1.39 -11.31
N TYR A 56 -7.56 2.37 -12.15
CA TYR A 56 -8.40 3.54 -12.45
C TYR A 56 -9.15 3.44 -13.78
N SER A 57 -8.85 2.43 -14.60
CA SER A 57 -9.46 2.24 -15.91
C SER A 57 -10.18 0.90 -15.96
N GLN A 58 -11.46 0.91 -16.30
CA GLN A 58 -12.21 -0.34 -16.51
C GLN A 58 -11.76 -1.09 -17.77
N LYS A 59 -11.07 -0.41 -18.70
CA LYS A 59 -10.61 -1.02 -19.97
C LYS A 59 -9.44 -1.98 -19.79
N SER A 60 -8.70 -1.88 -18.68
CA SER A 60 -7.57 -2.76 -18.37
C SER A 60 -7.97 -3.99 -17.55
N LEU A 61 -9.27 -4.18 -17.31
CA LEU A 61 -9.78 -5.35 -16.61
C LEU A 61 -9.90 -6.53 -17.56
N GLU A 62 -9.34 -7.66 -17.17
CA GLU A 62 -9.36 -8.90 -17.96
C GLU A 62 -10.19 -9.98 -17.26
N ARG A 63 -10.70 -10.93 -18.05
CA ARG A 63 -11.43 -12.07 -17.49
C ARG A 63 -10.46 -12.93 -16.67
N GLY A 64 -10.75 -13.08 -15.39
CA GLY A 64 -9.89 -13.81 -14.44
C GLY A 64 -9.31 -12.90 -13.35
N ASP A 65 -9.42 -11.58 -13.50
CA ASP A 65 -9.01 -10.64 -12.46
C ASP A 65 -9.88 -10.75 -11.21
N ILE A 66 -9.22 -10.66 -10.04
CA ILE A 66 -9.88 -10.63 -8.73
C ILE A 66 -9.99 -9.17 -8.30
N LEU A 67 -11.23 -8.69 -8.16
CA LEU A 67 -11.55 -7.30 -7.87
C LEU A 67 -12.06 -7.15 -6.43
N VAL A 68 -11.69 -6.04 -5.78
CA VAL A 68 -12.05 -5.68 -4.40
C VAL A 68 -12.78 -4.34 -4.37
#